data_AF-C0PI40-F1
#
_entry.id   AF-C0PI40-F1
#
_cell.length_a   1.000
_cell.length_b   1.000
_cell.length_c   1.000
_cell.angle_alpha   90.00
_cell.angle_beta   90.00
_cell.angle_gamma   90.00
#
_symmetry.space_group_name_H-M   'P 1'
#
loop_
_entity.id
_entity.type
_entity.pdbx_description
1 polymer ?
#
loop_
_entity_poly.entity_id
_entity_poly.type
_entity_poly.pdbx_seq_one_letter_code
_entity_poly.pdbx_strand_id
1 'polypeptide(L)'
;MESFNRKKEGQSSILLKSPDEYWQEIRAAQAMHEVVLSNKEKYSPNENAEESGSANVEALHRDNIESTSTSSLSADEPVVVGTEEIARVASLWSGIPVQQLTADDKKLLVGLDDELRKRVIGQDDAVVAISRAVKRSRVGLNDPDRPIATLLFCGPTGVGKTELTKALAASYFGSESAMLRLDMSEYMERHTVSKLIGSPPGYIGYGETGTLTEAVRRKPFTVVLLDEIEKAHPDIFNILLQIFEDGHLTDSQGRRVSFKNTLIVMTSNVGSTSISKGRQSIGFLKEDTESGSYFAMKSLVMEELKAFFRPELLNRIDEMVVFRPLEKTQMLAILDIILKEVKGRLLALGIGLEVSDAMKDLICQEGYDKSYGARPLRRAVTHIIEDVISEAILFGEFKPGDTILMDIDAEGKPCMGHLDQQIVQVSDPTRAI
;
A
#
# COMPACT_ATOMS: atom_id res chain seq x y z
N MET A 1 -18.70 7.67 56.72
CA MET A 1 -19.02 7.49 55.28
C MET A 1 -18.42 8.62 54.41
N GLU A 2 -18.26 9.84 54.92
CA GLU A 2 -17.69 10.96 54.13
C GLU A 2 -16.17 10.87 53.87
N SER A 3 -15.41 10.17 54.72
CA SER A 3 -13.97 9.97 54.55
C SER A 3 -13.60 8.92 53.48
N PHE A 4 -14.57 8.12 53.02
CA PHE A 4 -14.37 7.09 51.99
C PHE A 4 -14.63 7.64 50.58
N ASN A 5 -15.51 8.65 50.44
CA ASN A 5 -15.78 9.30 49.15
C ASN A 5 -14.67 10.25 48.69
N ARG A 6 -14.03 10.99 49.61
CA ARG A 6 -12.89 11.87 49.25
C ARG A 6 -11.64 11.12 48.76
N LYS A 7 -11.49 9.84 49.10
CA LYS A 7 -10.35 9.03 48.61
C LYS A 7 -10.55 8.48 47.18
N LYS A 8 -11.77 8.48 46.66
CA LYS A 8 -12.07 8.03 45.28
C LYS A 8 -11.94 9.14 44.24
N GLU A 9 -12.14 10.40 44.63
CA GLU A 9 -11.99 11.55 43.71
C GLU A 9 -10.53 11.89 43.37
N GLY A 10 -9.57 11.44 44.20
CA GLY A 10 -8.14 11.66 43.96
C GLY A 10 -7.48 10.70 42.96
N GLN A 11 -8.21 9.74 42.38
CA GLN A 11 -7.65 8.70 41.50
C GLN A 11 -8.24 8.63 40.09
N SER A 12 -8.98 9.65 39.65
CA SER A 12 -9.56 9.65 38.31
C SER A 12 -9.57 11.03 37.64
N SER A 13 -8.43 11.72 37.58
CA SER A 13 -8.22 12.75 36.56
C SER A 13 -7.34 12.16 35.45
N ILE A 14 -7.99 11.65 34.40
CA ILE A 14 -7.34 11.27 33.13
C ILE A 14 -6.76 12.52 32.42
N LEU A 15 -7.26 13.69 32.79
CA LEU A 15 -6.89 14.98 32.25
C LEU A 15 -5.72 15.59 33.05
N LEU A 16 -4.68 16.02 32.34
CA LEU A 16 -3.48 16.67 32.91
C LEU A 16 -3.74 18.14 33.29
N LYS A 17 -4.85 18.71 32.82
CA LYS A 17 -5.28 20.10 33.03
C LYS A 17 -6.76 20.13 33.39
N SER A 18 -7.22 21.25 33.92
CA SER A 18 -8.65 21.48 34.14
C SER A 18 -9.41 21.52 32.81
N PRO A 19 -10.69 21.13 32.76
CA PRO A 19 -11.52 21.23 31.55
C PRO A 19 -11.52 22.65 30.95
N ASP A 20 -11.50 23.68 31.79
CA ASP A 20 -11.46 25.09 31.35
C ASP A 20 -10.16 25.44 30.62
N GLU A 21 -9.02 24.93 31.07
CA GLU A 21 -7.73 25.10 30.39
C GLU A 21 -7.70 24.39 29.04
N TYR A 22 -8.27 23.18 28.94
CA TYR A 22 -8.42 22.51 27.64
C TYR A 22 -9.35 23.27 26.69
N TRP A 23 -10.45 23.83 27.20
CA TRP A 23 -11.35 24.68 26.42
C TRP A 23 -10.70 25.99 25.95
N GLN A 24 -9.75 26.53 26.70
CA GLN A 24 -8.95 27.67 26.24
C GLN A 24 -7.97 27.27 25.13
N GLU A 25 -7.32 26.11 25.23
CA GLU A 25 -6.41 25.60 24.20
C GLU A 25 -7.13 25.25 22.89
N ILE A 26 -8.29 24.61 22.98
CA ILE A 26 -9.14 24.30 21.82
C ILE A 26 -9.56 25.59 21.11
N ARG A 27 -10.01 26.61 21.87
CA ARG A 27 -10.38 27.92 21.31
C ARG A 27 -9.20 28.64 20.66
N ALA A 28 -8.02 28.58 21.29
CA ALA A 28 -6.81 29.16 20.72
C ALA A 28 -6.40 28.47 19.40
N ALA A 29 -6.51 27.14 19.34
CA ALA A 29 -6.23 26.37 18.13
C ALA A 29 -7.24 26.65 17.01
N GLN A 30 -8.54 26.77 17.33
CA GLN A 30 -9.58 27.15 16.37
C GLN A 30 -9.35 28.55 15.80
N ALA A 31 -9.04 29.54 16.65
CA ALA A 31 -8.73 30.90 16.21
C ALA A 31 -7.47 30.93 15.31
N MET A 32 -6.43 30.16 15.66
CA MET A 32 -5.25 30.02 14.79
C MET A 32 -5.60 29.39 13.44
N HIS A 33 -6.49 28.40 13.41
CA HIS A 33 -6.92 27.77 12.17
C HIS A 33 -7.73 28.71 11.26
N GLU A 34 -8.66 29.49 11.83
CA GLU A 34 -9.41 30.52 11.10
C GLU A 34 -8.51 31.62 10.55
N VAL A 35 -7.48 32.03 11.29
CA VAL A 35 -6.47 32.98 10.81
C VAL A 35 -5.66 32.39 9.65
N VAL A 36 -5.33 31.11 9.70
CA VAL A 36 -4.63 30.42 8.59
C VAL A 36 -5.52 30.30 7.35
N LEU A 37 -6.81 29.98 7.52
CA LEU A 37 -7.77 29.90 6.41
C LEU A 37 -8.01 31.27 5.76
N SER A 38 -8.24 32.31 6.57
CA SER A 38 -8.42 33.67 6.07
C SER A 38 -7.15 34.26 5.43
N ASN A 39 -5.96 33.88 5.90
CA ASN A 39 -4.71 34.23 5.23
C ASN A 39 -4.54 33.47 3.90
N LYS A 40 -5.03 32.24 3.80
CA LYS A 40 -5.01 31.45 2.55
C LYS A 40 -5.93 32.04 1.48
N GLU A 41 -7.05 32.63 1.90
CA GLU A 41 -7.96 33.37 1.02
C GLU A 41 -7.41 34.75 0.60
N LYS A 42 -6.70 35.44 1.49
CA LYS A 42 -6.07 36.75 1.20
C LYS A 42 -4.81 36.69 0.32
N TYR A 43 -4.15 35.53 0.25
CA TYR A 43 -2.92 35.32 -0.52
C TYR A 43 -3.09 34.28 -1.66
N SER A 44 -4.26 34.23 -2.29
CA SER A 44 -4.34 33.72 -3.67
C SER A 44 -4.00 34.86 -4.64
N PRO A 45 -2.99 34.74 -5.52
CA PRO A 45 -2.77 35.72 -6.56
C PRO A 45 -3.93 35.71 -7.55
N ASN A 46 -4.47 36.90 -7.84
CA ASN A 46 -5.34 37.14 -8.98
C ASN A 46 -4.60 36.77 -10.28
N GLU A 47 -5.00 35.68 -10.92
CA GLU A 47 -4.88 35.52 -12.37
C GLU A 47 -6.28 35.31 -12.93
N ASN A 48 -6.86 36.38 -13.47
CA ASN A 48 -8.06 36.32 -14.30
C ASN A 48 -7.73 36.95 -15.66
N ALA A 49 -7.84 36.15 -16.72
CA ALA A 49 -8.37 36.46 -18.06
C ALA A 49 -7.94 35.32 -19.01
N GLU A 50 -8.75 34.66 -19.85
CA GLU A 50 -10.12 34.84 -20.28
C GLU A 50 -10.58 33.54 -21.02
N GLU A 51 -11.84 33.18 -20.78
CA GLU A 51 -12.84 32.57 -21.69
C GLU A 51 -12.53 31.29 -22.53
N SER A 52 -13.13 30.16 -22.11
CA SER A 52 -14.38 29.60 -22.71
C SER A 52 -14.49 28.06 -22.63
N GLY A 53 -15.55 27.58 -21.96
CA GLY A 53 -16.27 26.36 -22.39
C GLY A 53 -15.88 25.00 -21.78
N SER A 54 -16.31 24.73 -20.54
CA SER A 54 -17.06 23.50 -20.22
C SER A 54 -17.52 23.54 -18.76
N ALA A 55 -18.83 23.69 -18.61
CA ALA A 55 -19.53 23.52 -17.34
C ALA A 55 -19.55 22.03 -16.93
N ASN A 56 -19.58 21.82 -15.60
CA ASN A 56 -19.90 20.58 -14.86
C ASN A 56 -18.73 19.83 -14.21
N VAL A 57 -18.14 20.37 -13.14
CA VAL A 57 -17.65 19.54 -12.01
C VAL A 57 -17.78 20.25 -10.64
N GLU A 58 -17.77 21.59 -10.57
CA GLU A 58 -17.71 22.30 -9.27
C GLU A 58 -19.05 22.50 -8.52
N ALA A 59 -20.18 22.06 -9.09
CA ALA A 59 -21.50 22.22 -8.45
C ALA A 59 -21.86 21.12 -7.43
N LEU A 60 -21.12 20.01 -7.36
CA LEU A 60 -21.51 18.86 -6.52
C LEU A 60 -20.95 18.89 -5.09
N HIS A 61 -20.10 19.86 -4.74
CA HIS A 61 -19.58 20.02 -3.37
C HIS A 61 -20.04 21.30 -2.65
N ARG A 62 -20.86 22.16 -3.30
CA ARG A 62 -21.39 23.37 -2.67
C ARG A 62 -22.70 23.17 -1.91
N ASP A 63 -23.50 22.15 -2.27
CA ASP A 63 -24.85 21.98 -1.72
C ASP A 63 -24.94 21.20 -0.40
N ASN A 64 -23.82 20.80 0.21
CA ASN A 64 -23.83 20.07 1.50
C ASN A 64 -23.30 20.88 2.70
N ILE A 65 -23.05 22.19 2.55
CA ILE A 65 -22.60 23.06 3.65
C ILE A 65 -23.62 24.17 3.98
N GLU A 66 -24.63 24.43 3.14
CA GLU A 66 -25.66 25.45 3.39
C GLU A 66 -27.04 24.85 3.73
N SER A 67 -27.11 24.04 4.79
CA SER A 67 -28.38 23.83 5.50
C SER A 67 -28.17 23.36 6.94
N THR A 68 -27.31 24.04 7.69
CA THR A 68 -27.46 24.08 9.15
C THR A 68 -27.70 25.52 9.53
N SER A 69 -28.97 25.91 9.35
CA SER A 69 -29.57 27.11 9.88
C SER A 69 -29.01 27.39 11.27
N THR A 70 -28.33 28.54 11.38
CA THR A 70 -28.07 29.27 12.61
C THR A 70 -29.42 29.69 13.20
N SER A 71 -30.16 28.72 13.75
CA SER A 71 -31.18 29.02 14.75
C SER A 71 -30.43 29.55 15.95
N SER A 72 -30.70 30.81 16.28
CA SER A 72 -30.33 31.50 17.51
C SER A 72 -30.18 30.55 18.69
N LEU A 73 -28.94 30.13 18.98
CA LEU A 73 -28.62 29.36 20.16
C LEU A 73 -28.81 30.29 21.36
N SER A 74 -29.85 30.03 22.13
CA SER A 74 -29.96 30.48 23.51
C SER A 74 -28.65 30.16 24.23
N ALA A 75 -28.07 31.15 24.89
CA ALA A 75 -26.75 31.10 25.54
C ALA A 75 -26.65 30.16 26.76
N ASP A 76 -27.49 29.14 26.85
CA ASP A 76 -27.60 28.25 28.01
C ASP A 76 -27.83 26.77 27.65
N GLU A 77 -27.70 26.37 26.38
CA GLU A 77 -27.66 24.94 26.02
C GLU A 77 -26.21 24.43 26.01
N PRO A 78 -25.89 23.39 26.80
CA PRO A 78 -24.55 22.82 26.80
C PRO A 78 -24.25 22.24 25.42
N VAL A 79 -23.16 22.67 24.80
CA VAL A 79 -22.63 22.03 23.58
C VAL A 79 -22.26 20.60 23.94
N VAL A 80 -23.11 19.65 23.57
CA VAL A 80 -22.87 18.22 23.82
C VAL A 80 -21.92 17.70 22.76
N VAL A 81 -20.72 17.30 23.18
CA VAL A 81 -19.76 16.61 22.31
C VAL A 81 -20.18 15.15 22.17
N GLY A 82 -20.46 14.70 20.95
CA GLY A 82 -20.82 13.32 20.65
C GLY A 82 -19.61 12.39 20.51
N THR A 83 -19.89 11.09 20.40
CA THR A 83 -18.85 10.07 20.21
C THR A 83 -18.11 10.21 18.88
N GLU A 84 -18.76 10.78 17.87
CA GLU A 84 -18.20 10.94 16.53
C GLU A 84 -17.15 12.05 16.49
N GLU A 85 -17.42 13.19 17.15
CA GLU A 85 -16.46 14.29 17.29
C GLU A 85 -15.23 13.84 18.08
N ILE A 86 -15.43 13.10 19.18
CA ILE A 86 -14.33 12.53 19.98
C ILE A 86 -13.48 11.59 19.12
N ALA A 87 -14.13 10.68 18.38
CA ALA A 87 -13.43 9.73 17.52
C ALA A 87 -12.64 10.44 16.40
N ARG A 88 -13.18 11.51 15.82
CA ARG A 88 -12.50 12.32 14.78
C ARG A 88 -11.23 12.98 15.33
N VAL A 89 -11.33 13.65 16.48
CA VAL A 89 -10.17 14.31 17.12
C VAL A 89 -9.13 13.27 17.55
N ALA A 90 -9.56 12.17 18.16
CA ALA A 90 -8.67 11.07 18.53
C ALA A 90 -7.96 10.46 17.32
N SER A 91 -8.66 10.32 16.20
CA SER A 91 -8.07 9.79 14.95
C SER A 91 -7.02 10.75 14.37
N LEU A 92 -7.29 12.05 14.39
CA LEU A 92 -6.34 13.07 13.92
C LEU A 92 -5.07 13.10 14.79
N TRP A 93 -5.22 13.01 16.11
CA TRP A 93 -4.07 13.05 17.04
C TRP A 93 -3.24 11.77 17.01
N SER A 94 -3.90 10.62 16.93
CA SER A 94 -3.22 9.32 16.97
C SER A 94 -2.75 8.82 15.61
N GLY A 95 -3.34 9.33 14.51
CA GLY A 95 -3.17 8.78 13.17
C GLY A 95 -3.84 7.41 12.98
N ILE A 96 -4.67 6.95 13.92
CA ILE A 96 -5.39 5.67 13.87
C ILE A 96 -6.86 5.96 13.58
N PRO A 97 -7.51 5.31 12.61
CA PRO A 97 -8.94 5.50 12.36
C PRO A 97 -9.78 4.85 13.47
N VAL A 98 -10.12 5.64 14.50
CA VAL A 98 -10.92 5.24 15.68
C VAL A 98 -12.42 5.32 15.43
N GLN A 99 -12.84 5.95 14.33
CA GLN A 99 -14.25 6.05 13.95
C GLN A 99 -14.85 4.67 13.65
N GLN A 100 -16.14 4.51 13.98
CA GLN A 100 -16.91 3.37 13.49
C GLN A 100 -16.81 3.32 11.97
N LEU A 101 -16.79 2.11 11.41
CA LEU A 101 -16.78 1.83 9.98
C LEU A 101 -17.76 2.74 9.23
N THR A 102 -17.22 3.73 8.52
CA THR A 102 -18.01 4.63 7.67
C THR A 102 -18.62 3.84 6.51
N ALA A 103 -19.62 4.41 5.84
CA ALA A 103 -20.17 3.80 4.63
C ALA A 103 -19.08 3.61 3.56
N ASP A 104 -18.15 4.56 3.46
CA ASP A 104 -17.03 4.52 2.53
C ASP A 104 -16.01 3.45 2.90
N ASP A 105 -15.66 3.29 4.18
CA ASP A 105 -14.77 2.20 4.63
C ASP A 105 -15.36 0.83 4.32
N LYS A 106 -16.67 0.66 4.53
CA LYS A 106 -17.36 -0.61 4.21
C LYS A 106 -17.29 -0.90 2.71
N LYS A 107 -17.55 0.11 1.88
CA LYS A 107 -17.47 -0.03 0.42
C LYS A 107 -16.06 -0.35 -0.04
N LEU A 108 -15.05 0.34 0.52
CA LEU A 108 -13.64 0.07 0.28
C LEU A 108 -13.27 -1.37 0.64
N LEU A 109 -13.66 -1.84 1.83
CA LEU A 109 -13.36 -3.20 2.26
C LEU A 109 -14.04 -4.25 1.40
N VAL A 110 -15.30 -4.03 1.02
CA VAL A 110 -16.03 -4.96 0.12
C VAL A 110 -15.32 -5.06 -1.23
N GLY A 111 -14.83 -3.96 -1.78
CA GLY A 111 -14.09 -3.91 -3.05
C GLY A 111 -12.58 -4.12 -2.96
N LEU A 112 -12.02 -4.38 -1.78
CA LEU A 112 -10.57 -4.41 -1.56
C LEU A 112 -9.87 -5.42 -2.49
N ASP A 113 -10.45 -6.60 -2.64
CA ASP A 113 -9.93 -7.68 -3.47
C ASP A 113 -9.76 -7.21 -4.93
N ASP A 114 -10.76 -6.48 -5.45
CA ASP A 114 -10.76 -6.00 -6.83
C ASP A 114 -9.77 -4.85 -7.02
N GLU A 115 -9.64 -3.95 -6.03
CA GLU A 115 -8.61 -2.91 -6.06
C GLU A 115 -7.20 -3.51 -6.07
N LEU A 116 -6.96 -4.57 -5.29
CA LEU A 116 -5.67 -5.25 -5.28
C LEU A 116 -5.39 -5.99 -6.60
N ARG A 117 -6.40 -6.63 -7.20
CA ARG A 117 -6.28 -7.34 -8.49
C ARG A 117 -5.93 -6.43 -9.66
N LYS A 118 -6.31 -5.14 -9.63
CA LYS A 118 -5.92 -4.18 -10.67
C LYS A 118 -4.41 -4.01 -10.77
N ARG A 119 -3.69 -4.26 -9.68
CA ARG A 119 -2.24 -4.02 -9.57
C ARG A 119 -1.43 -5.31 -9.43
N VAL A 120 -2.00 -6.34 -8.83
CA VAL A 120 -1.33 -7.63 -8.60
C VAL A 120 -1.99 -8.71 -9.44
N ILE A 121 -1.28 -9.13 -10.49
CA ILE A 121 -1.77 -10.09 -11.47
C ILE A 121 -1.33 -11.51 -11.10
N GLY A 122 -2.26 -12.47 -11.20
CA GLY A 122 -1.97 -13.90 -11.10
C GLY A 122 -1.78 -14.45 -9.69
N GLN A 123 -2.10 -13.66 -8.65
CA GLN A 123 -1.91 -14.03 -7.25
C GLN A 123 -3.23 -13.95 -6.46
N ASP A 124 -4.32 -14.49 -7.01
CA ASP A 124 -5.66 -14.39 -6.42
C ASP A 124 -5.75 -14.96 -5.00
N ASP A 125 -5.09 -16.09 -4.74
CA ASP A 125 -5.03 -16.70 -3.41
C ASP A 125 -4.43 -15.74 -2.37
N ALA A 126 -3.41 -14.97 -2.78
CA ALA A 126 -2.75 -13.99 -1.94
C ALA A 126 -3.66 -12.79 -1.66
N VAL A 127 -4.32 -12.28 -2.70
CA VAL A 127 -5.26 -11.17 -2.59
C VAL A 127 -6.42 -11.53 -1.66
N VAL A 128 -7.01 -12.72 -1.82
CA VAL A 128 -8.13 -13.20 -1.00
C VAL A 128 -7.70 -13.39 0.46
N ALA A 129 -6.54 -14.00 0.71
CA ALA A 129 -6.05 -14.24 2.07
C ALA A 129 -5.84 -12.92 2.84
N ILE A 130 -5.20 -11.93 2.22
CA ILE A 130 -4.96 -10.62 2.82
C ILE A 130 -6.27 -9.90 3.08
N SER A 131 -7.14 -9.85 2.06
CA SER A 131 -8.39 -9.12 2.17
C SER A 131 -9.27 -9.71 3.26
N ARG A 132 -9.29 -11.04 3.41
CA ARG A 132 -9.94 -11.72 4.53
C ARG A 132 -9.33 -11.32 5.88
N ALA A 133 -8.01 -11.30 6.00
CA ALA A 133 -7.34 -10.91 7.24
C ALA A 133 -7.67 -9.48 7.67
N VAL A 134 -7.61 -8.53 6.72
CA VAL A 134 -7.94 -7.11 6.96
C VAL A 134 -9.42 -6.96 7.33
N LYS A 135 -10.33 -7.61 6.59
CA LYS A 135 -11.77 -7.60 6.89
C LYS A 135 -12.04 -8.10 8.30
N ARG A 136 -11.44 -9.24 8.71
CA ARG A 136 -11.59 -9.81 10.08
C ARG A 136 -11.19 -8.80 11.16
N SER A 137 -10.04 -8.15 10.99
CA SER A 137 -9.56 -7.17 11.96
C SER A 137 -10.49 -5.95 12.04
N ARG A 138 -10.95 -5.44 10.90
CA ARG A 138 -11.77 -4.23 10.86
C ARG A 138 -13.18 -4.42 11.43
N VAL A 139 -13.71 -5.65 11.43
CA VAL A 139 -14.97 -5.98 12.13
C VAL A 139 -14.77 -6.37 13.60
N GLY A 140 -13.54 -6.27 14.13
CA GLY A 140 -13.22 -6.57 15.52
C GLY A 140 -13.23 -8.06 15.88
N LEU A 141 -13.04 -8.94 14.90
CA LEU A 141 -12.94 -10.39 15.11
C LEU A 141 -11.51 -10.88 15.31
N ASN A 142 -10.52 -9.97 15.27
CA ASN A 142 -9.13 -10.29 15.63
C ASN A 142 -8.90 -10.07 17.14
N ASP A 143 -7.78 -10.60 17.62
CA ASP A 143 -7.30 -10.35 18.97
C ASP A 143 -6.87 -8.87 19.11
N PRO A 144 -7.45 -8.09 20.04
CA PRO A 144 -7.12 -6.66 20.22
C PRO A 144 -5.73 -6.43 20.82
N ASP A 145 -5.06 -7.47 21.31
CA ASP A 145 -3.69 -7.41 21.81
C ASP A 145 -2.65 -7.74 20.75
N ARG A 146 -3.05 -8.07 19.52
CA ARG A 146 -2.16 -8.44 18.41
C ARG A 146 -2.25 -7.41 17.27
N PRO A 147 -1.28 -7.41 16.32
CA PRO A 147 -1.36 -6.62 15.10
C PRO A 147 -2.65 -6.90 14.30
N ILE A 148 -2.99 -6.01 13.36
CA ILE A 148 -4.15 -6.17 12.45
C ILE A 148 -4.12 -7.54 11.77
N ALA A 149 -2.95 -7.88 11.25
CA ALA A 149 -2.63 -9.20 10.70
C ALA A 149 -1.12 -9.40 10.67
N THR A 150 -0.69 -10.64 10.87
CA THR A 150 0.69 -11.09 10.63
C THR A 150 0.71 -12.06 9.45
N LEU A 151 1.44 -11.71 8.39
CA LEU A 151 1.42 -12.42 7.12
C LEU A 151 2.83 -12.86 6.71
N LEU A 152 2.94 -14.06 6.15
CA LEU A 152 4.17 -14.54 5.52
C LEU A 152 3.94 -14.88 4.06
N PHE A 153 4.65 -14.17 3.18
CA PHE A 153 4.62 -14.35 1.74
C PHE A 153 5.82 -15.15 1.29
N CYS A 154 5.59 -16.37 0.81
CA CYS A 154 6.62 -17.27 0.32
C CYS A 154 6.53 -17.38 -1.20
N GLY A 155 7.66 -17.43 -1.90
CA GLY A 155 7.66 -17.62 -3.35
C GLY A 155 8.98 -17.22 -4.01
N PRO A 156 9.14 -17.42 -5.32
CA PRO A 156 10.31 -16.94 -6.05
C PRO A 156 10.35 -15.40 -6.12
N THR A 157 11.47 -14.85 -6.61
CA THR A 157 11.62 -13.40 -6.72
C THR A 157 10.79 -12.85 -7.89
N GLY A 158 10.33 -11.60 -7.77
CA GLY A 158 9.64 -10.90 -8.87
C GLY A 158 8.23 -11.38 -9.21
N VAL A 159 7.56 -12.14 -8.34
CA VAL A 159 6.16 -12.61 -8.54
C VAL A 159 5.08 -11.73 -7.90
N GLY A 160 5.47 -10.61 -7.26
CA GLY A 160 4.51 -9.64 -6.72
C GLY A 160 4.34 -9.62 -5.19
N LYS A 161 5.20 -10.30 -4.41
CA LYS A 161 5.14 -10.28 -2.92
C LYS A 161 5.12 -8.84 -2.36
N THR A 162 6.15 -8.06 -2.70
CA THR A 162 6.28 -6.66 -2.28
C THR A 162 5.25 -5.75 -2.94
N GLU A 163 4.85 -6.06 -4.17
CA GLU A 163 3.88 -5.26 -4.91
C GLU A 163 2.47 -5.35 -4.29
N LEU A 164 2.09 -6.52 -3.81
CA LEU A 164 0.85 -6.71 -3.06
C LEU A 164 0.84 -5.94 -1.75
N THR A 165 1.97 -5.87 -1.05
CA THR A 165 2.10 -5.03 0.15
C THR A 165 1.94 -3.55 -0.17
N LYS A 166 2.54 -3.07 -1.26
CA LYS A 166 2.39 -1.67 -1.71
C LYS A 166 0.96 -1.36 -2.13
N ALA A 167 0.33 -2.25 -2.90
CA ALA A 167 -1.06 -2.14 -3.32
C ALA A 167 -1.98 -2.04 -2.09
N LEU A 168 -1.73 -2.88 -1.07
CA LEU A 168 -2.47 -2.83 0.19
C LEU A 168 -2.24 -1.54 0.96
N ALA A 169 -1.01 -1.04 1.03
CA ALA A 169 -0.70 0.24 1.66
C ALA A 169 -1.44 1.40 0.98
N ALA A 170 -1.45 1.43 -0.36
CA ALA A 170 -2.20 2.42 -1.13
C ALA A 170 -3.72 2.32 -0.90
N SER A 171 -4.29 1.13 -1.05
CA SER A 171 -5.74 0.94 -1.02
C SER A 171 -6.34 1.02 0.38
N TYR A 172 -5.68 0.49 1.41
CA TYR A 172 -6.24 0.40 2.77
C TYR A 172 -5.65 1.44 3.74
N PHE A 173 -4.37 1.77 3.62
CA PHE A 173 -3.73 2.79 4.45
C PHE A 173 -3.67 4.17 3.78
N GLY A 174 -4.24 4.28 2.57
CA GLY A 174 -4.41 5.53 1.81
C GLY A 174 -3.18 5.99 1.02
N SER A 175 -2.01 5.37 1.21
CA SER A 175 -0.78 5.76 0.52
C SER A 175 0.26 4.65 0.55
N GLU A 176 1.02 4.49 -0.53
CA GLU A 176 2.21 3.62 -0.52
C GLU A 176 3.26 4.05 0.51
N SER A 177 3.30 5.33 0.87
CA SER A 177 4.22 5.86 1.89
C SER A 177 3.83 5.45 3.33
N ALA A 178 2.65 4.84 3.50
CA ALA A 178 2.23 4.19 4.75
C ALA A 178 2.79 2.76 4.88
N MET A 179 3.83 2.42 4.11
CA MET A 179 4.59 1.18 4.26
C MET A 179 6.01 1.49 4.76
N LEU A 180 6.35 0.98 5.93
CA LEU A 180 7.71 0.90 6.43
C LEU A 180 8.36 -0.37 5.87
N ARG A 181 9.32 -0.23 4.96
CA ARG A 181 10.08 -1.35 4.41
C ARG A 181 11.43 -1.48 5.11
N LEU A 182 11.74 -2.69 5.55
CA LEU A 182 13.02 -3.06 6.15
C LEU A 182 13.58 -4.27 5.38
N ASP A 183 14.74 -4.11 4.77
CA ASP A 183 15.46 -5.21 4.12
C ASP A 183 16.23 -5.99 5.19
N MET A 184 15.87 -7.26 5.41
CA MET A 184 16.48 -8.07 6.45
C MET A 184 17.93 -8.47 6.17
N SER A 185 18.41 -8.29 4.93
CA SER A 185 19.82 -8.40 4.59
C SER A 185 20.69 -7.32 5.28
N GLU A 186 20.12 -6.16 5.62
CA GLU A 186 20.82 -5.13 6.41
C GLU A 186 20.96 -5.53 7.90
N TYR A 187 20.18 -6.52 8.33
CA TYR A 187 20.08 -6.96 9.72
C TYR A 187 20.63 -8.37 9.95
N MET A 188 21.59 -8.80 9.14
CA MET A 188 22.26 -10.12 9.25
C MET A 188 23.14 -10.24 10.50
N GLU A 189 23.61 -9.12 11.05
CA GLU A 189 24.58 -9.09 12.14
C GLU A 189 23.94 -8.65 13.45
N ARG A 190 24.41 -9.22 14.56
CA ARG A 190 23.82 -8.96 15.88
C ARG A 190 23.77 -7.47 16.26
N HIS A 191 24.80 -6.70 15.88
CA HIS A 191 24.86 -5.28 16.23
C HIS A 191 23.90 -4.43 15.40
N THR A 192 23.54 -4.83 14.16
CA THR A 192 22.58 -4.09 13.35
C THR A 192 21.14 -4.28 13.83
N VAL A 193 20.83 -5.38 14.53
CA VAL A 193 19.54 -5.58 15.22
C VAL A 193 19.22 -4.45 16.19
N SER A 194 20.23 -3.93 16.88
CA SER A 194 20.04 -2.80 17.81
C SER A 194 19.54 -1.53 17.10
N LYS A 195 19.77 -1.36 15.79
CA LYS A 195 19.25 -0.22 15.04
C LYS A 195 17.71 -0.21 14.97
N LEU A 196 17.05 -1.37 15.06
CA LEU A 196 15.59 -1.47 15.03
C LEU A 196 14.93 -0.90 16.30
N ILE A 197 15.55 -1.14 17.46
CA ILE A 197 14.99 -0.81 18.78
C ILE A 197 15.76 0.31 19.52
N GLY A 198 16.93 0.69 19.01
CA GLY A 198 17.89 1.58 19.66
C GLY A 198 19.02 0.81 20.36
N SER A 199 20.18 1.45 20.50
CA SER A 199 21.29 0.90 21.27
C SER A 199 20.95 0.90 22.77
N PRO A 200 21.33 -0.14 23.53
CA PRO A 200 21.13 -0.19 24.98
C PRO A 200 22.07 0.76 25.75
N PRO A 201 21.77 1.08 27.03
CA PRO A 201 22.62 1.92 27.87
C PRO A 201 24.07 1.41 27.90
N GLY A 202 25.02 2.32 27.65
CA GLY A 202 26.46 2.02 27.67
C GLY A 202 27.09 1.61 26.34
N TYR A 203 26.32 1.58 25.24
CA TYR A 203 26.84 1.32 23.88
C TYR A 203 26.91 2.60 23.04
N ILE A 204 27.76 2.60 22.01
CA ILE A 204 27.80 3.69 21.03
C ILE A 204 26.43 3.77 20.32
N GLY A 205 25.88 4.98 20.17
CA GLY A 205 24.53 5.20 19.67
C GLY A 205 23.43 5.12 20.74
N TYR A 206 23.78 4.98 22.02
CA TYR A 206 22.81 5.10 23.10
C TYR A 206 22.14 6.48 23.08
N GLY A 207 20.80 6.50 23.03
CA GLY A 207 20.01 7.71 22.82
C GLY A 207 19.45 7.84 21.40
N GLU A 208 20.03 7.14 20.42
CA GLU A 208 19.44 7.02 19.08
C GLU A 208 18.16 6.19 19.17
N THR A 209 17.07 6.73 18.63
CA THR A 209 15.79 6.05 18.54
C THR A 209 15.86 4.92 17.52
N GLY A 210 15.33 3.75 17.87
CA GLY A 210 15.22 2.62 16.95
C GLY A 210 14.40 2.97 15.70
N THR A 211 14.86 2.51 14.54
CA THR A 211 14.22 2.78 13.25
C THR A 211 12.79 2.25 13.19
N LEU A 212 12.57 1.02 13.68
CA LEU A 212 11.26 0.39 13.72
C LEU A 212 10.37 1.00 14.78
N THR A 213 10.87 1.13 16.02
CA THR A 213 10.09 1.65 17.15
C THR A 213 9.66 3.09 16.92
N GLU A 214 10.54 3.95 16.38
CA GLU A 214 10.22 5.35 16.12
C GLU A 214 9.28 5.54 14.94
N ALA A 215 9.47 4.78 13.84
CA ALA A 215 8.60 4.86 12.68
C ALA A 215 7.15 4.50 13.03
N VAL A 216 6.96 3.39 13.76
CA VAL A 216 5.63 2.94 14.20
C VAL A 216 5.05 3.87 15.26
N ARG A 217 5.86 4.42 16.17
CA ARG A 217 5.39 5.43 17.14
C ARG A 217 4.86 6.69 16.46
N ARG A 218 5.48 7.14 15.36
CA ARG A 218 5.04 8.31 14.59
C ARG A 218 3.83 8.04 13.71
N LYS A 219 3.75 6.84 13.14
CA LYS A 219 2.67 6.40 12.26
C LYS A 219 2.20 4.99 12.66
N PRO A 220 1.36 4.88 13.69
CA PRO A 220 0.95 3.58 14.23
C PRO A 220 0.00 2.81 13.31
N PHE A 221 -0.71 3.48 12.41
CA PHE A 221 -1.51 2.86 11.35
C PHE A 221 -0.67 2.75 10.08
N THR A 222 0.11 1.66 9.98
CA THR A 222 1.08 1.45 8.91
C THR A 222 1.23 -0.02 8.57
N VAL A 223 1.70 -0.31 7.36
CA VAL A 223 2.21 -1.63 6.99
C VAL A 223 3.70 -1.69 7.35
N VAL A 224 4.14 -2.77 7.99
CA VAL A 224 5.57 -3.07 8.22
C VAL A 224 5.93 -4.24 7.32
N LEU A 225 6.79 -4.00 6.34
CA LEU A 225 7.32 -5.00 5.41
C LEU A 225 8.73 -5.41 5.82
N LEU A 226 8.89 -6.66 6.22
CA LEU A 226 10.17 -7.30 6.51
C LEU A 226 10.56 -8.17 5.30
N ASP A 227 11.39 -7.62 4.43
CA ASP A 227 11.76 -8.27 3.17
C ASP A 227 12.91 -9.28 3.38
N GLU A 228 12.84 -10.44 2.75
CA GLU A 228 13.85 -11.51 2.83
C GLU A 228 14.15 -11.96 4.27
N ILE A 229 13.11 -12.28 5.04
CA ILE A 229 13.19 -12.58 6.48
C ILE A 229 14.13 -13.75 6.83
N GLU A 230 14.42 -14.63 5.88
CA GLU A 230 15.44 -15.68 6.04
C GLU A 230 16.88 -15.17 6.14
N LYS A 231 17.14 -13.90 5.79
CA LYS A 231 18.47 -13.29 5.91
C LYS A 231 18.68 -12.64 7.28
N ALA A 232 17.62 -12.39 8.04
CA ALA A 232 17.71 -11.73 9.33
C ALA A 232 18.56 -12.50 10.34
N HIS A 233 19.24 -11.77 11.22
CA HIS A 233 19.84 -12.34 12.42
C HIS A 233 18.76 -12.97 13.32
N PRO A 234 19.01 -14.14 13.96
CA PRO A 234 18.02 -14.82 14.79
C PRO A 234 17.41 -13.98 15.93
N ASP A 235 18.13 -12.99 16.45
CA ASP A 235 17.62 -12.09 17.49
C ASP A 235 16.41 -11.25 17.02
N ILE A 236 16.25 -11.03 15.71
CA ILE A 236 15.04 -10.39 15.16
C ILE A 236 13.79 -11.23 15.44
N PHE A 237 13.88 -12.56 15.43
CA PHE A 237 12.72 -13.40 15.68
C PHE A 237 12.18 -13.24 17.10
N ASN A 238 13.04 -12.94 18.08
CA ASN A 238 12.60 -12.64 19.45
C ASN A 238 11.82 -11.33 19.51
N ILE A 239 12.27 -10.30 18.77
CA ILE A 239 11.56 -9.03 18.62
C ILE A 239 10.18 -9.26 17.97
N LEU A 240 10.13 -10.08 16.91
CA LEU A 240 8.88 -10.39 16.23
C LEU A 240 7.91 -11.17 17.11
N LEU A 241 8.40 -12.14 17.90
CA LEU A 241 7.57 -12.87 18.86
C LEU A 241 6.92 -11.90 19.85
N GLN A 242 7.68 -10.96 20.42
CA GLN A 242 7.13 -9.95 21.32
C GLN A 242 6.02 -9.11 20.64
N ILE A 243 6.24 -8.69 19.40
CA ILE A 243 5.24 -7.94 18.64
C ILE A 243 3.99 -8.80 18.38
N PHE A 244 4.15 -10.06 18.00
CA PHE A 244 3.04 -10.94 17.62
C PHE A 244 2.22 -11.44 18.81
N GLU A 245 2.82 -11.49 19.99
CA GLU A 245 2.18 -11.95 21.23
C GLU A 245 1.58 -10.78 22.04
N ASP A 246 2.36 -9.72 22.27
CA ASP A 246 1.96 -8.63 23.16
C ASP A 246 1.44 -7.40 22.41
N GLY A 247 1.55 -7.37 21.08
CA GLY A 247 1.17 -6.24 20.24
C GLY A 247 1.97 -4.97 20.53
N HIS A 248 3.13 -5.11 21.17
CA HIS A 248 4.00 -4.00 21.53
C HIS A 248 5.47 -4.39 21.44
N LEU A 249 6.32 -3.38 21.30
CA LEU A 249 7.77 -3.53 21.40
C LEU A 249 8.31 -2.49 22.36
N THR A 250 9.18 -2.92 23.26
CA THR A 250 9.89 -2.00 24.17
C THR A 250 11.21 -1.61 23.54
N ASP A 251 11.45 -0.31 23.40
CA ASP A 251 12.70 0.20 22.86
C ASP A 251 13.83 0.18 23.91
N SER A 252 15.06 0.51 23.51
CA SER A 252 16.22 0.47 24.40
C SER A 252 16.19 1.51 25.53
N GLN A 253 15.28 2.49 25.47
CA GLN A 253 15.03 3.50 26.50
C GLN A 253 13.87 3.08 27.44
N GLY A 254 13.30 1.90 27.24
CA GLY A 254 12.17 1.40 28.04
C GLY A 254 10.80 1.94 27.60
N ARG A 255 10.71 2.64 26.46
CA ARG A 255 9.44 3.14 25.94
C ARG A 255 8.72 2.01 25.21
N ARG A 256 7.44 1.82 25.56
CA ARG A 256 6.57 0.81 24.95
C ARG A 256 5.86 1.39 23.73
N VAL A 257 6.10 0.83 22.56
CA VAL A 257 5.47 1.21 21.28
C VAL A 257 4.41 0.18 20.90
N SER A 258 3.23 0.62 20.49
CA SER A 258 2.12 -0.27 20.11
C SER A 258 2.14 -0.62 18.63
N PHE A 259 1.94 -1.90 18.33
CA PHE A 259 1.85 -2.49 17.00
C PHE A 259 0.45 -3.01 16.67
N LYS A 260 -0.52 -2.83 17.58
CA LYS A 260 -1.90 -3.31 17.41
C LYS A 260 -2.60 -2.82 16.15
N ASN A 261 -2.24 -1.62 15.68
CA ASN A 261 -2.80 -0.99 14.49
C ASN A 261 -1.89 -1.15 13.25
N THR A 262 -0.89 -2.03 13.33
CA THR A 262 0.01 -2.31 12.22
C THR A 262 -0.39 -3.60 11.51
N LEU A 263 -0.11 -3.66 10.21
CA LEU A 263 -0.16 -4.91 9.45
C LEU A 263 1.27 -5.32 9.14
N ILE A 264 1.66 -6.53 9.56
CA ILE A 264 3.04 -7.01 9.43
C ILE A 264 3.10 -8.02 8.30
N VAL A 265 3.91 -7.72 7.28
CA VAL A 265 4.19 -8.63 6.17
C VAL A 265 5.65 -9.02 6.23
N MET A 266 5.90 -10.32 6.22
CA MET A 266 7.22 -10.89 5.99
C MET A 266 7.26 -11.50 4.59
N THR A 267 8.32 -11.27 3.84
CA THR A 267 8.57 -12.00 2.59
C THR A 267 9.69 -13.01 2.79
N SER A 268 9.60 -14.13 2.11
CA SER A 268 10.65 -15.12 2.09
C SER A 268 10.80 -15.78 0.72
N ASN A 269 12.04 -16.07 0.35
CA ASN A 269 12.36 -16.87 -0.82
C ASN A 269 12.59 -18.36 -0.48
N VAL A 270 12.40 -18.76 0.79
CA VAL A 270 12.39 -20.17 1.20
C VAL A 270 11.29 -20.92 0.43
N GLY A 271 11.57 -22.15 -0.03
CA GLY A 271 10.64 -22.90 -0.88
C GLY A 271 10.64 -22.52 -2.36
N SER A 272 11.37 -21.47 -2.77
CA SER A 272 11.34 -20.98 -4.16
C SER A 272 11.79 -22.02 -5.18
N THR A 273 12.76 -22.88 -4.83
CA THR A 273 13.24 -23.96 -5.72
C THR A 273 12.19 -25.05 -5.90
N SER A 274 11.51 -25.44 -4.82
CA SER A 274 10.41 -26.41 -4.84
C SER A 274 9.19 -25.89 -5.60
N ILE A 275 8.89 -24.60 -5.47
CA ILE A 275 7.84 -23.92 -6.23
C ILE A 275 8.18 -23.86 -7.72
N SER A 276 9.42 -23.46 -8.07
CA SER A 276 9.84 -23.25 -9.47
C SER A 276 10.04 -24.56 -10.23
N LYS A 277 10.43 -25.64 -9.55
CA LYS A 277 10.59 -26.97 -10.14
C LYS A 277 9.27 -27.72 -10.31
N GLY A 278 8.15 -27.13 -9.88
CA GLY A 278 6.78 -27.64 -9.89
C GLY A 278 6.68 -29.10 -10.32
N ARG A 279 6.65 -30.04 -9.35
CA ARG A 279 6.80 -31.50 -9.54
C ARG A 279 6.89 -31.90 -11.01
N GLN A 280 8.10 -31.88 -11.57
CA GLN A 280 8.36 -32.62 -12.79
C GLN A 280 7.88 -34.05 -12.55
N SER A 281 6.93 -34.47 -13.38
CA SER A 281 6.23 -35.74 -13.35
C SER A 281 7.09 -36.91 -12.86
N ILE A 282 6.88 -37.33 -11.62
CA ILE A 282 7.21 -38.69 -11.20
C ILE A 282 5.87 -39.36 -10.92
N GLY A 283 5.38 -40.07 -11.95
CA GLY A 283 4.50 -41.23 -11.85
C GLY A 283 3.15 -41.06 -11.15
N PHE A 284 2.09 -41.20 -11.95
CA PHE A 284 0.73 -41.59 -11.52
C PHE A 284 0.01 -40.63 -10.57
N LEU A 285 -0.71 -39.66 -11.14
CA LEU A 285 -2.13 -39.38 -10.87
C LEU A 285 -2.52 -38.14 -11.68
N LYS A 286 -3.10 -38.38 -12.87
CA LYS A 286 -3.89 -37.40 -13.60
C LYS A 286 -5.20 -37.23 -12.84
N GLU A 287 -5.32 -36.13 -12.12
CA GLU A 287 -6.60 -35.45 -11.84
C GLU A 287 -6.26 -34.01 -11.40
N ASP A 288 -6.01 -33.17 -12.41
CA ASP A 288 -5.70 -31.75 -12.29
C ASP A 288 -6.94 -30.99 -11.78
N THR A 289 -7.06 -30.87 -10.47
CA THR A 289 -7.71 -29.69 -9.87
C THR A 289 -6.60 -28.75 -9.41
N GLU A 290 -6.61 -27.51 -9.93
CA GLU A 290 -5.63 -26.47 -9.55
C GLU A 290 -5.46 -26.32 -8.04
N SER A 291 -6.55 -26.56 -7.29
CA SER A 291 -6.58 -26.53 -5.82
C SER A 291 -5.72 -27.63 -5.18
N GLY A 292 -5.68 -28.83 -5.75
CA GLY A 292 -4.86 -29.95 -5.26
C GLY A 292 -3.36 -29.69 -5.44
N SER A 293 -2.99 -29.08 -6.56
CA SER A 293 -1.61 -28.66 -6.85
C SER A 293 -1.12 -27.59 -5.86
N TYR A 294 -1.95 -26.59 -5.56
CA TYR A 294 -1.62 -25.55 -4.58
C TYR A 294 -1.45 -26.10 -3.15
N PHE A 295 -2.35 -26.98 -2.69
CA PHE A 295 -2.24 -27.57 -1.36
C PHE A 295 -0.96 -28.40 -1.21
N ALA A 296 -0.58 -29.16 -2.24
CA ALA A 296 0.68 -29.90 -2.26
C ALA A 296 1.89 -28.96 -2.21
N MET A 297 1.88 -27.88 -3.01
CA MET A 297 2.94 -26.86 -3.01
C MET A 297 3.07 -26.17 -1.64
N LYS A 298 1.95 -25.76 -1.04
CA LYS A 298 1.93 -25.14 0.28
C LYS A 298 2.49 -26.08 1.35
N SER A 299 2.19 -27.38 1.26
CA SER A 299 2.72 -28.38 2.20
C SER A 299 4.24 -28.52 2.09
N LEU A 300 4.81 -28.54 0.88
CA LEU A 300 6.26 -28.58 0.66
C LEU A 300 6.96 -27.33 1.20
N VAL A 301 6.42 -26.15 0.90
CA VAL A 301 6.95 -24.88 1.41
C VAL A 301 6.90 -24.84 2.94
N MET A 302 5.82 -25.36 3.54
CA MET A 302 5.69 -25.43 5.00
C MET A 302 6.76 -26.34 5.64
N GLU A 303 7.16 -27.43 4.98
CA GLU A 303 8.22 -28.30 5.46
C GLU A 303 9.58 -27.57 5.47
N GLU A 304 9.92 -26.88 4.40
CA GLU A 304 11.15 -26.06 4.33
C GLU A 304 11.13 -24.92 5.36
N LEU A 305 9.99 -24.25 5.55
CA LEU A 305 9.85 -23.20 6.54
C LEU A 305 10.00 -23.72 7.97
N LYS A 306 9.48 -24.92 8.29
CA LYS A 306 9.67 -25.54 9.61
C LYS A 306 11.11 -25.94 9.87
N ALA A 307 11.88 -26.25 8.82
CA ALA A 307 13.30 -26.54 8.95
C ALA A 307 14.12 -25.26 9.22
N PHE A 308 13.68 -24.11 8.70
CA PHE A 308 14.38 -22.84 8.83
C PHE A 308 13.93 -22.01 10.05
N PHE A 309 12.62 -21.84 10.23
CA PHE A 309 12.01 -21.02 11.29
C PHE A 309 11.60 -21.87 12.48
N ARG A 310 11.66 -21.26 13.67
CA ARG A 310 11.17 -21.89 14.90
C ARG A 310 9.65 -22.07 14.81
N PRO A 311 9.09 -23.22 15.25
CA PRO A 311 7.65 -23.44 15.26
C PRO A 311 6.86 -22.38 16.02
N GLU A 312 7.46 -21.83 17.10
CA GLU A 312 6.89 -20.74 17.90
C GLU A 312 6.55 -19.52 17.04
N LEU A 313 7.43 -19.11 16.14
CA LEU A 313 7.19 -17.97 15.25
C LEU A 313 6.09 -18.31 14.24
N LEU A 314 6.16 -19.49 13.61
CA LEU A 314 5.20 -19.91 12.59
C LEU A 314 3.77 -20.00 13.13
N ASN A 315 3.60 -20.44 14.38
CA ASN A 315 2.30 -20.54 15.04
C ASN A 315 1.68 -19.17 15.37
N ARG A 316 2.45 -18.08 15.28
CA ARG A 316 1.99 -16.70 15.50
C ARG A 316 1.71 -15.93 14.21
N ILE A 317 1.87 -16.58 13.05
CA ILE A 317 1.55 -16.03 11.75
C ILE A 317 0.08 -16.34 11.46
N ASP A 318 -0.73 -15.31 11.20
CA ASP A 318 -2.16 -15.48 10.98
C ASP A 318 -2.45 -16.13 9.62
N GLU A 319 -1.73 -15.74 8.57
CA GLU A 319 -1.85 -16.35 7.24
C GLU A 319 -0.48 -16.51 6.56
N MET A 320 -0.26 -17.71 6.03
CA MET A 320 0.86 -18.01 5.16
C MET A 320 0.36 -18.20 3.72
N VAL A 321 0.96 -17.43 2.81
CA VAL A 321 0.56 -17.31 1.41
C VAL A 321 1.72 -17.71 0.52
N VAL A 322 1.46 -18.62 -0.42
CA VAL A 322 2.47 -19.06 -1.40
C VAL A 322 2.16 -18.42 -2.74
N PHE A 323 3.12 -17.64 -3.24
CA PHE A 323 3.07 -16.98 -4.54
C PHE A 323 3.57 -17.94 -5.61
N ARG A 324 2.83 -18.00 -6.71
CA ARG A 324 3.14 -18.89 -7.84
C ARG A 324 4.02 -18.17 -8.86
N PRO A 325 4.84 -18.90 -9.64
CA PRO A 325 5.53 -18.34 -10.79
C PRO A 325 4.51 -17.73 -11.77
N LEU A 326 4.89 -16.62 -12.41
CA LEU A 326 4.02 -15.93 -13.36
C LEU A 326 3.97 -16.66 -14.70
N GLU A 327 2.76 -16.80 -15.24
CA GLU A 327 2.51 -17.32 -16.58
C GLU A 327 2.69 -16.24 -17.65
N LYS A 328 2.86 -16.64 -18.92
CA LYS A 328 3.03 -15.70 -20.03
C LYS A 328 1.84 -14.71 -20.14
N THR A 329 0.62 -15.20 -19.98
CA THR A 329 -0.60 -14.37 -20.00
C THR A 329 -0.60 -13.33 -18.89
N GLN A 330 -0.17 -13.70 -17.69
CA GLN A 330 -0.03 -12.82 -16.54
C GLN A 330 1.09 -11.79 -16.76
N MET A 331 2.20 -12.20 -17.37
CA MET A 331 3.30 -11.31 -17.75
C MET A 331 2.86 -10.23 -18.74
N LEU A 332 2.05 -10.59 -19.75
CA LEU A 332 1.48 -9.62 -20.70
C LEU A 332 0.55 -8.61 -20.00
N ALA A 333 -0.29 -9.07 -19.08
CA ALA A 333 -1.14 -8.17 -18.29
C ALA A 333 -0.32 -7.24 -17.38
N ILE A 334 0.79 -7.70 -16.81
CA ILE A 334 1.72 -6.84 -16.06
C ILE A 334 2.40 -5.83 -17.00
N LEU A 335 2.77 -6.25 -18.21
CA LEU A 335 3.33 -5.35 -19.22
C LEU A 335 2.35 -4.23 -19.57
N ASP A 336 1.06 -4.54 -19.74
CA ASP A 336 0.03 -3.53 -20.01
C ASP A 336 -0.07 -2.48 -18.88
N ILE A 337 0.09 -2.89 -17.62
CA ILE A 337 0.12 -1.96 -16.48
C ILE A 337 1.33 -1.02 -16.59
N ILE A 338 2.52 -1.56 -16.89
CA ILE A 338 3.74 -0.75 -17.04
C ILE A 338 3.61 0.20 -18.23
N LEU A 339 3.13 -0.29 -19.37
CA LEU A 339 2.92 0.53 -20.57
C LEU A 339 1.90 1.64 -20.32
N LYS A 340 0.86 1.40 -19.51
CA LYS A 340 -0.09 2.45 -19.12
C LYS A 340 0.59 3.60 -18.36
N GLU A 341 1.56 3.31 -17.49
CA GLU A 341 2.37 4.35 -16.83
C GLU A 341 3.19 5.15 -17.83
N VAL A 342 3.82 4.49 -18.80
CA VAL A 342 4.61 5.13 -19.87
C VAL A 342 3.71 6.01 -20.73
N LYS A 343 2.57 5.48 -21.20
CA LYS A 343 1.54 6.22 -21.96
C LYS A 343 1.10 7.46 -21.20
N GLY A 344 0.85 7.36 -19.88
CA GLY A 344 0.48 8.51 -19.05
C GLY A 344 1.54 9.61 -19.03
N ARG A 345 2.83 9.26 -18.95
CA ARG A 345 3.94 10.23 -19.01
C ARG A 345 4.05 10.90 -20.37
N LEU A 346 3.91 10.15 -21.46
CA LEU A 346 3.97 10.70 -22.82
C LEU A 346 2.76 11.59 -23.13
N LEU A 347 1.56 11.21 -22.67
CA LEU A 347 0.36 12.02 -22.82
C LEU A 347 0.49 13.38 -22.11
N ALA A 348 1.19 13.44 -20.98
CA ALA A 348 1.49 14.72 -20.31
C ALA A 348 2.41 15.63 -21.15
N LEU A 349 3.17 15.06 -22.09
CA LEU A 349 3.93 15.79 -23.11
C LEU A 349 3.12 16.06 -24.39
N GLY A 350 1.85 15.66 -24.41
CA GLY A 350 0.97 15.77 -25.57
C GLY A 350 1.20 14.70 -26.64
N ILE A 351 1.94 13.62 -26.34
CA ILE A 351 2.29 12.57 -27.31
C ILE A 351 1.54 11.28 -26.97
N GLY A 352 0.85 10.70 -27.95
CA GLY A 352 0.22 9.39 -27.85
C GLY A 352 1.24 8.27 -28.00
N LEU A 353 0.97 7.10 -27.41
CA LEU A 353 1.78 5.90 -27.61
C LEU A 353 0.86 4.70 -27.82
N GLU A 354 1.07 3.99 -28.91
CA GLU A 354 0.51 2.68 -29.21
C GLU A 354 1.60 1.64 -29.39
N VAL A 355 1.36 0.44 -28.89
CA VAL A 355 2.33 -0.65 -28.89
C VAL A 355 1.64 -1.89 -29.43
N SER A 356 2.17 -2.46 -30.52
CA SER A 356 1.60 -3.64 -31.14
C SER A 356 1.69 -4.88 -30.24
N ASP A 357 0.81 -5.86 -30.45
CA ASP A 357 0.86 -7.13 -29.70
C ASP A 357 2.17 -7.90 -29.96
N ALA A 358 2.72 -7.78 -31.16
CA ALA A 358 3.99 -8.40 -31.53
C ALA A 358 5.17 -7.78 -30.75
N MET A 359 5.16 -6.45 -30.58
CA MET A 359 6.12 -5.75 -29.72
C MET A 359 5.96 -6.16 -28.25
N LYS A 360 4.73 -6.27 -27.75
CA LYS A 360 4.47 -6.74 -26.38
C LYS A 360 5.02 -8.15 -26.15
N ASP A 361 4.83 -9.04 -27.12
CA ASP A 361 5.36 -10.40 -27.08
C ASP A 361 6.90 -10.42 -27.06
N LEU A 362 7.56 -9.54 -27.83
CA LEU A 362 9.02 -9.40 -27.82
C LEU A 362 9.51 -8.91 -26.44
N ILE A 363 8.90 -7.86 -25.90
CA ILE A 363 9.24 -7.32 -24.58
C ILE A 363 9.05 -8.38 -23.49
N CYS A 364 7.99 -9.19 -23.56
CA CYS A 364 7.78 -10.28 -22.63
C CYS A 364 8.83 -11.39 -22.77
N GLN A 365 9.31 -11.69 -23.99
CA GLN A 365 10.37 -12.68 -24.20
C GLN A 365 11.70 -12.22 -23.61
N GLU A 366 12.08 -10.96 -23.80
CA GLU A 366 13.31 -10.40 -23.22
C GLU A 366 13.19 -10.11 -21.72
N GLY A 367 11.98 -9.75 -21.27
CA GLY A 367 11.67 -9.37 -19.89
C GLY A 367 11.28 -10.53 -18.98
N TYR A 368 11.20 -11.76 -19.49
CA TYR A 368 10.85 -12.95 -18.71
C TYR A 368 12.09 -13.77 -18.34
N ASP A 369 12.30 -13.92 -17.03
CA ASP A 369 13.27 -14.85 -16.48
C ASP A 369 12.58 -15.75 -15.44
N LYS A 370 12.69 -17.07 -15.60
CA LYS A 370 12.11 -18.05 -14.66
C LYS A 370 12.56 -17.86 -13.21
N SER A 371 13.76 -17.30 -13.00
CA SER A 371 14.38 -17.07 -11.69
C SER A 371 13.98 -15.71 -11.10
N TYR A 372 13.77 -14.71 -11.95
CA TYR A 372 13.52 -13.32 -11.54
C TYR A 372 12.10 -12.80 -11.77
N GLY A 373 11.19 -13.63 -12.30
CA GLY A 373 9.79 -13.29 -12.52
C GLY A 373 9.64 -12.08 -13.43
N ALA A 374 8.75 -11.15 -13.07
CA ALA A 374 8.50 -9.91 -13.82
C ALA A 374 9.52 -8.80 -13.57
N ARG A 375 10.54 -9.02 -12.73
CA ARG A 375 11.52 -7.97 -12.37
C ARG A 375 12.29 -7.40 -13.58
N PRO A 376 12.72 -8.19 -14.58
CA PRO A 376 13.38 -7.67 -15.78
C PRO A 376 12.45 -6.91 -16.72
N LEU A 377 11.13 -7.11 -16.64
CA LEU A 377 10.16 -6.56 -17.58
C LEU A 377 10.19 -5.03 -17.66
N ARG A 378 10.30 -4.34 -16.52
CA ARG A 378 10.41 -2.88 -16.50
C ARG A 378 11.69 -2.39 -17.19
N ARG A 379 12.81 -3.11 -17.03
CA ARG A 379 14.06 -2.79 -17.72
C ARG A 379 13.93 -3.00 -19.23
N ALA A 380 13.27 -4.07 -19.66
CA ALA A 380 13.00 -4.30 -21.07
C ALA A 380 12.13 -3.17 -21.68
N VAL A 381 11.09 -2.72 -20.97
CA VAL A 381 10.29 -1.55 -21.40
C VAL A 381 11.15 -0.29 -21.49
N THR A 382 11.99 -0.01 -20.48
CA THR A 382 12.87 1.16 -20.53
C THR A 382 13.79 1.13 -21.76
N HIS A 383 14.47 0.02 -22.01
CA HIS A 383 15.41 -0.07 -23.13
C HIS A 383 14.74 -0.12 -24.51
N ILE A 384 13.64 -0.86 -24.66
CA ILE A 384 13.01 -1.07 -25.97
C ILE A 384 12.08 0.08 -26.34
N ILE A 385 11.46 0.72 -25.34
CA ILE A 385 10.43 1.76 -25.55
C ILE A 385 10.93 3.13 -25.08
N GLU A 386 11.25 3.30 -23.80
CA GLU A 386 11.50 4.63 -23.25
C GLU A 386 12.77 5.28 -23.80
N ASP A 387 13.87 4.54 -23.89
CA ASP A 387 15.16 5.04 -24.39
C ASP A 387 15.03 5.49 -25.86
N VAL A 388 14.42 4.65 -26.70
CA VAL A 388 14.19 4.93 -28.13
C VAL A 388 13.29 6.15 -28.34
N ILE A 389 12.17 6.23 -27.61
CA ILE A 389 11.25 7.37 -27.70
C ILE A 389 11.92 8.66 -27.20
N SER A 390 12.72 8.56 -26.13
CA SER A 390 13.42 9.73 -25.57
C SER A 390 14.40 10.32 -26.57
N GLU A 391 15.19 9.49 -27.25
CA GLU A 391 16.09 9.94 -28.31
C GLU A 391 15.33 10.60 -29.46
N ALA A 392 14.26 9.98 -29.94
CA ALA A 392 13.46 10.50 -31.05
C ALA A 392 12.81 11.86 -30.75
N ILE A 393 12.30 12.05 -29.53
CA ILE A 393 11.76 13.33 -29.06
C ILE A 393 12.88 14.39 -29.02
N LEU A 394 14.08 14.04 -28.55
CA LEU A 394 15.22 14.96 -28.50
C LEU A 394 15.70 15.37 -29.91
N PHE A 395 15.62 14.47 -30.89
CA PHE A 395 15.90 14.79 -32.30
C PHE A 395 14.77 15.57 -32.99
N GLY A 396 13.63 15.76 -32.32
CA GLY A 396 12.49 16.51 -32.83
C GLY A 396 11.66 15.76 -33.88
N GLU A 397 11.76 14.42 -33.91
CA GLU A 397 11.01 13.55 -34.82
C GLU A 397 9.51 13.50 -34.46
N PHE A 398 9.18 13.60 -33.16
CA PHE A 398 7.81 13.61 -32.66
C PHE A 398 7.49 14.91 -31.92
N LYS A 399 6.28 15.44 -32.14
CA LYS A 399 5.78 16.68 -31.56
C LYS A 399 4.49 16.43 -30.77
N PRO A 400 4.10 17.35 -29.87
CA PRO A 400 2.78 17.31 -29.25
C PRO A 400 1.68 17.24 -30.31
N GLY A 401 0.76 16.29 -30.15
CA GLY A 401 -0.29 15.93 -31.11
C GLY A 401 -0.02 14.63 -31.86
N ASP A 402 1.25 14.19 -31.95
CA ASP A 402 1.60 12.95 -32.63
C ASP A 402 1.28 11.72 -31.78
N THR A 403 1.07 10.58 -32.43
CA THR A 403 0.98 9.28 -31.78
C THR A 403 2.08 8.38 -32.30
N ILE A 404 2.95 7.93 -31.39
CA ILE A 404 4.03 6.98 -31.66
C ILE A 404 3.44 5.58 -31.74
N LEU A 405 3.73 4.86 -32.82
CA LEU A 405 3.48 3.43 -32.95
C LEU A 405 4.79 2.67 -32.77
N MET A 406 4.87 1.82 -31.75
CA MET A 406 5.97 0.87 -31.53
C MET A 406 5.56 -0.50 -32.06
N ASP A 407 6.31 -1.03 -33.02
CA ASP A 407 6.06 -2.33 -33.65
C ASP A 407 7.38 -3.08 -33.92
N ILE A 408 7.31 -4.26 -34.51
CA ILE A 408 8.47 -5.01 -34.98
C ILE A 408 8.56 -4.96 -36.51
N ASP A 409 9.78 -4.90 -37.04
CA ASP A 409 10.02 -5.01 -38.48
C ASP A 409 9.93 -6.47 -38.97
N ALA A 410 10.09 -6.67 -40.28
CA ALA A 410 10.06 -8.00 -40.90
C ALA A 410 11.21 -8.93 -40.44
N GLU A 411 12.25 -8.38 -39.80
CA GLU A 411 13.39 -9.11 -39.24
C GLU A 411 13.20 -9.40 -37.73
N GLY A 412 12.08 -8.95 -37.15
CA GLY A 412 11.76 -9.11 -35.73
C GLY A 412 12.45 -8.09 -34.80
N LYS A 413 12.98 -6.99 -35.34
CA LYS A 413 13.62 -5.94 -34.55
C LYS A 413 12.64 -4.83 -34.19
N PRO A 414 12.82 -4.15 -33.03
CA PRO A 414 12.00 -3.01 -32.67
C PRO A 414 12.08 -1.88 -33.69
N CYS A 415 10.93 -1.39 -34.13
CA CYS A 415 10.81 -0.22 -34.98
C CYS A 415 9.75 0.74 -34.42
N MET A 416 9.84 2.00 -34.85
CA MET A 416 9.01 3.10 -34.38
C MET A 416 8.53 3.89 -35.59
N GLY A 417 7.27 4.33 -35.57
CA GLY A 417 6.68 5.16 -36.63
C GLY A 417 5.58 6.07 -36.11
N HIS A 418 5.06 6.92 -37.01
CA HIS A 418 3.85 7.71 -36.73
C HIS A 418 2.60 6.86 -36.99
N LEU A 419 1.65 6.90 -36.06
CA LEU A 419 0.32 6.38 -36.30
C LEU A 419 -0.46 7.42 -37.12
N ASP A 420 -0.43 7.30 -38.45
CA ASP A 420 -1.21 8.16 -39.33
C ASP A 420 -2.70 8.00 -39.04
N GLN A 421 -3.35 9.04 -38.50
CA GLN A 421 -4.80 9.13 -38.47
C GLN A 421 -5.30 9.35 -39.90
N GLN A 422 -5.48 8.28 -40.68
CA GLN A 422 -6.32 8.38 -41.88
C GLN A 422 -7.73 8.74 -41.45
N ILE A 423 -8.09 10.00 -41.71
CA ILE A 423 -9.42 10.58 -41.56
C ILE A 423 -10.44 9.65 -42.25
N VAL A 424 -11.32 9.04 -41.47
CA VAL A 424 -12.53 8.40 -42.00
C VAL A 424 -13.43 9.52 -42.52
N GLN A 425 -13.55 9.63 -43.85
CA GLN A 425 -14.63 10.43 -44.44
C GLN A 425 -15.95 9.76 -44.07
N VAL A 426 -16.67 10.36 -43.11
CA VAL A 426 -18.09 10.08 -42.91
C VAL A 426 -18.82 10.75 -44.06
N SER A 427 -19.08 10.00 -45.13
CA SER A 427 -19.85 10.48 -46.27
C SER A 427 -21.31 10.73 -45.86
N ASP A 428 -21.80 11.91 -46.25
CA ASP A 428 -23.11 12.52 -45.94
C ASP A 428 -24.32 11.57 -45.89
N PRO A 429 -25.21 11.69 -44.88
CA PRO A 429 -26.47 10.95 -44.81
C PRO A 429 -27.60 11.70 -45.55
N THR A 430 -27.39 12.12 -46.80
CA THR A 430 -28.47 12.78 -47.58
C THR A 430 -28.51 12.32 -49.03
N ARG A 431 -29.13 11.16 -49.25
CA ARG A 431 -29.85 10.83 -50.48
C ARG A 431 -31.25 10.33 -50.14
N ALA A 432 -32.15 11.28 -49.99
CA ALA A 432 -33.58 11.08 -50.10
C ALA A 432 -34.20 12.36 -50.65
N ILE A 433 -34.38 12.43 -51.97
CA ILE A 433 -35.53 13.04 -52.66
C ILE A 433 -35.81 12.19 -53.89
#